data_AF-A0A431TUH0-F1
#
_entry.id   AF-A0A431TUH0-F1
#
_cell.length_a   1.000
_cell.length_b   1.000
_cell.length_c   1.000
_cell.angle_alpha   90.00
_cell.angle_beta   90.00
_cell.angle_gamma   90.00
#
_symmetry.space_group_name_H-M   'P 1'
#
loop_
_entity.id
_entity.type
_entity.pdbx_description
1 polymer ?
#
loop_
_entity_poly.entity_id
_entity_poly.type
_entity_poly.pdbx_seq_one_letter_code
_entity_poly.pdbx_strand_id
1 'polypeptide(L)'
;HRPAAWLLLAGACCALRACEQEEGKLDGPAPAASFTVQLNTAQYPVVATFTSTSQNGFLDQWDFGDGSSLESRETVTHTYPRPGTYTVKLAVA
;
A
#
# COMPACT_ATOMS: atom_id res chain seq x y z
N HIS A 1 27.90 46.88 -48.35
CA HIS A 1 26.95 47.52 -47.42
C HIS A 1 26.33 46.48 -46.47
N ARG A 2 26.09 46.88 -45.22
CA ARG A 2 25.23 46.32 -44.14
C ARG A 2 24.68 47.54 -43.35
N PRO A 3 23.69 47.48 -42.40
CA PRO A 3 22.97 46.35 -41.75
C PRO A 3 21.81 45.82 -42.64
N ALA A 4 20.74 45.13 -42.23
CA ALA A 4 20.18 44.65 -40.93
C ALA A 4 19.63 43.20 -41.12
N ALA A 5 19.43 42.31 -40.14
CA ALA A 5 19.11 42.33 -38.69
C ALA A 5 17.60 42.31 -38.34
N TRP A 6 16.92 41.18 -38.57
CA TRP A 6 15.67 40.79 -37.91
C TRP A 6 15.68 39.30 -37.48
N LEU A 7 15.49 39.11 -36.17
CA LEU A 7 15.14 37.92 -35.38
C LEU A 7 15.55 36.48 -35.80
N LEU A 8 16.26 35.85 -34.87
CA LEU A 8 16.30 34.41 -34.65
C LEU A 8 14.94 33.89 -34.18
N LEU A 9 14.59 32.66 -34.56
CA LEU A 9 14.05 31.67 -33.62
C LEU A 9 14.43 30.26 -34.10
N ALA A 10 15.02 29.47 -33.21
CA ALA A 10 15.49 28.13 -33.53
C ALA A 10 14.37 27.11 -33.33
N GLY A 11 13.96 26.43 -34.41
CA GLY A 11 13.10 25.24 -34.36
C GLY A 11 13.95 23.97 -34.43
N ALA A 12 14.60 23.62 -33.32
CA ALA A 12 15.55 22.52 -33.28
C ALA A 12 14.88 21.13 -33.19
N CYS A 13 15.56 20.14 -33.77
CA CYS A 13 15.37 18.70 -33.54
C CYS A 13 13.97 18.11 -33.79
N CYS A 14 13.76 17.60 -35.01
CA CYS A 14 12.72 16.64 -35.33
C CYS A 14 13.04 15.26 -34.73
N ALA A 15 13.03 15.14 -33.40
CA ALA A 15 13.41 13.92 -32.68
C ALA A 15 12.56 13.69 -31.42
N LEU A 16 11.76 12.61 -31.45
CA LEU A 16 11.39 11.76 -30.32
C LEU A 16 10.92 12.45 -29.02
N ARG A 17 9.61 12.71 -28.90
CA ARG A 17 8.80 12.52 -27.66
C ARG A 17 7.33 12.87 -27.91
N ALA A 18 6.44 11.88 -27.81
CA ALA A 18 4.99 12.05 -27.64
C ALA A 18 4.30 10.74 -27.18
N CYS A 19 5.00 9.90 -26.43
CA CYS A 19 4.36 9.19 -25.34
C CYS A 19 4.98 9.81 -24.09
N GLU A 20 4.42 10.94 -23.67
CA GLU A 20 4.65 11.41 -22.31
C GLU A 20 4.00 10.35 -21.44
N GLN A 21 4.85 9.64 -20.71
CA GLN A 21 4.38 8.65 -19.76
C GLN A 21 3.80 9.44 -18.60
N GLU A 22 2.48 9.62 -18.63
CA GLU A 22 1.66 10.06 -17.51
C GLU A 22 1.80 8.99 -16.40
N GLU A 23 2.95 9.01 -15.72
CA GLU A 23 3.18 8.27 -14.49
C GLU A 23 2.28 8.92 -13.44
N GLY A 24 1.02 8.49 -13.46
CA GLY A 24 -0.08 8.96 -12.63
C GLY A 24 0.23 8.73 -11.16
N LYS A 25 1.03 9.62 -10.60
CA LYS A 25 1.29 9.74 -9.18
C LYS A 25 -0.06 9.94 -8.52
N LEU A 26 -0.48 8.97 -7.71
CA LEU A 26 -1.72 9.08 -6.96
C LEU A 26 -1.58 10.27 -5.99
N ASP A 27 -2.35 11.33 -6.23
CA ASP A 27 -2.33 12.54 -5.41
C ASP A 27 -3.03 12.26 -4.08
N GLY A 28 -2.25 11.85 -3.09
CA GLY A 28 -2.71 11.59 -1.73
C GLY A 28 -1.56 11.21 -0.79
N PRO A 29 -1.80 11.21 0.53
CA PRO A 29 -0.88 10.60 1.48
C PRO A 29 -0.82 9.08 1.26
N ALA A 30 0.38 8.50 1.38
CA ALA A 30 0.55 7.05 1.22
C ALA A 30 -0.18 6.25 2.33
N PRO A 31 -0.64 5.02 2.04
CA PRO A 31 -1.17 4.12 3.06
C PRO A 31 -0.16 3.88 4.18
N ALA A 32 -0.63 3.95 5.42
CA ALA A 32 0.15 3.71 6.63
C ALA A 32 -0.48 2.56 7.43
N ALA A 33 0.11 1.36 7.32
CA ALA A 33 -0.37 0.18 8.01
C ALA A 33 -0.15 0.26 9.53
N SER A 34 -1.20 0.01 10.30
CA SER A 34 -1.18 -0.01 11.76
C SER A 34 -2.31 -0.91 12.27
N PHE A 35 -2.13 -1.59 13.39
CA PHE A 35 -3.20 -2.40 13.99
C PHE A 35 -3.05 -2.58 15.49
N THR A 36 -4.14 -3.04 16.09
CA THR A 36 -4.19 -3.54 17.47
C THR A 36 -4.59 -5.00 17.50
N VAL A 37 -4.25 -5.70 18.59
CA VAL A 37 -4.61 -7.10 18.81
C VAL A 37 -5.17 -7.29 20.22
N GLN A 38 -6.24 -8.08 20.33
CA GLN A 38 -6.81 -8.55 21.58
C GLN A 38 -6.72 -10.08 21.61
N LEU A 39 -6.08 -10.63 22.65
CA LEU A 39 -5.90 -12.07 22.82
C LEU A 39 -6.79 -12.60 23.94
N ASN A 40 -7.61 -13.62 23.64
CA ASN A 40 -8.25 -14.44 24.65
C ASN A 40 -7.40 -15.68 24.93
N THR A 41 -6.58 -15.62 25.98
CA THR A 41 -5.71 -16.71 26.44
C THR A 41 -6.30 -17.50 27.62
N ALA A 42 -7.50 -17.15 28.07
CA ALA A 42 -8.16 -17.82 29.21
C ALA A 42 -8.71 -19.21 28.85
N GLN A 43 -8.82 -19.52 27.56
CA GLN A 43 -9.30 -20.78 27.02
C GLN A 43 -8.43 -21.21 25.83
N TYR A 44 -8.52 -22.50 25.47
CA TYR A 44 -7.81 -23.07 24.33
C TYR A 44 -8.84 -23.70 23.37
N PRO A 45 -8.74 -23.49 22.04
CA PRO A 45 -7.69 -22.76 21.31
C PRO A 45 -7.68 -21.25 21.59
N VAL A 46 -6.53 -20.60 21.40
CA VAL A 46 -6.39 -19.15 21.62
C VAL A 46 -7.09 -18.40 20.49
N VAL A 47 -7.97 -17.48 20.84
CA VAL A 47 -8.68 -16.62 19.88
C VAL A 47 -8.05 -15.23 19.92
N ALA A 48 -7.69 -14.71 18.75
CA ALA A 48 -7.11 -13.39 18.57
C ALA A 48 -8.03 -12.54 17.68
N THR A 49 -8.41 -11.36 18.16
CA THR A 49 -9.09 -10.34 17.36
C THR A 49 -8.08 -9.30 16.95
N PHE A 50 -7.95 -9.06 15.65
CA PHE A 50 -7.11 -8.02 15.06
C PHE A 50 -8.02 -6.93 14.49
N THR A 51 -7.66 -5.67 14.76
CA THR A 51 -8.38 -4.50 14.26
C THR A 51 -7.36 -3.55 13.63
N SER A 52 -7.54 -3.28 12.34
CA SER A 52 -6.78 -2.28 11.61
C SER A 52 -7.02 -0.91 12.24
N THR A 53 -5.95 -0.15 12.39
CA THR A 53 -5.95 1.27 12.75
C THR A 53 -5.16 2.06 11.71
N SER A 54 -5.15 1.53 10.48
CA SER A 54 -4.39 2.03 9.35
C SER A 54 -4.97 3.34 8.81
N GLN A 55 -4.15 4.12 8.12
CA GLN A 55 -4.55 5.41 7.56
C GLN A 55 -4.28 5.45 6.06
N ASN A 56 -5.10 6.21 5.33
CA ASN A 56 -4.95 6.48 3.90
C ASN A 56 -4.98 5.24 2.97
N GLY A 57 -5.51 4.12 3.46
CA GLY A 57 -5.81 2.93 2.66
C GLY A 57 -7.31 2.65 2.61
N PHE A 58 -7.71 1.86 1.63
CA PHE A 58 -9.08 1.42 1.37
C PHE A 58 -9.26 -0.09 1.58
N LEU A 59 -8.17 -0.86 1.52
CA LEU A 59 -8.16 -2.31 1.68
C LEU A 59 -7.18 -2.72 2.77
N ASP A 60 -7.64 -3.57 3.69
CA ASP A 60 -6.81 -4.33 4.62
C ASP A 60 -6.67 -5.78 4.12
N GLN A 61 -5.49 -6.37 4.22
CA GLN A 61 -5.25 -7.80 3.98
C GLN A 61 -4.38 -8.41 5.08
N TRP A 62 -4.90 -9.43 5.74
CA TRP A 62 -4.26 -10.10 6.89
C TRP A 62 -3.61 -11.43 6.49
N ASP A 63 -2.37 -11.62 6.92
CA ASP A 63 -1.67 -12.91 6.97
C ASP A 63 -1.44 -13.26 8.44
N PHE A 64 -2.03 -14.36 8.92
CA PHE A 64 -1.92 -14.78 10.32
C PHE A 64 -0.61 -15.52 10.64
N GLY A 65 0.22 -15.83 9.64
CA GLY A 65 1.53 -16.47 9.82
C GLY A 65 1.48 -17.94 10.22
N ASP A 66 0.31 -18.59 10.20
CA ASP A 66 0.12 -20.00 10.55
C ASP A 66 -0.20 -20.92 9.34
N GLY A 67 -0.34 -20.32 8.14
CA GLY A 67 -0.70 -21.01 6.90
C GLY A 67 -2.20 -21.01 6.58
N SER A 68 -3.03 -20.33 7.37
CA SER A 68 -4.45 -20.10 7.05
C SER A 68 -4.63 -19.15 5.86
N SER A 69 -5.84 -19.10 5.31
CA SER A 69 -6.20 -18.17 4.24
C SER A 69 -6.07 -16.70 4.66
N LEU A 70 -5.71 -15.85 3.70
CA LEU A 70 -5.72 -14.40 3.90
C LEU A 70 -7.15 -13.89 4.07
N GLU A 71 -7.35 -12.93 4.97
CA GLU A 71 -8.64 -12.28 5.21
C GLU A 71 -8.57 -10.79 4.84
N SER A 72 -9.68 -10.21 4.36
CA SER A 72 -9.72 -8.83 3.86
C SER A 72 -10.85 -8.00 4.49
N ARG A 73 -10.70 -7.67 5.77
CA ARG A 73 -11.66 -6.88 6.57
C ARG A 73 -10.90 -6.01 7.59
N GLU A 74 -11.45 -4.87 7.95
CA GLU A 74 -10.88 -3.97 8.96
C GLU A 74 -10.71 -4.65 10.33
N THR A 75 -11.67 -5.47 10.76
CA THR A 75 -11.57 -6.30 11.95
C THR A 75 -11.81 -7.77 11.60
N VAL A 76 -10.91 -8.63 12.09
CA VAL A 76 -10.93 -10.07 11.88
C VAL A 76 -10.68 -10.81 13.20
N THR A 77 -11.29 -11.99 13.34
CA THR A 77 -11.05 -12.89 14.47
C THR A 77 -10.45 -14.18 13.93
N HIS A 78 -9.25 -14.52 14.39
CA HIS A 78 -8.56 -15.75 14.03
C HIS A 78 -8.37 -16.66 15.24
N THR A 79 -8.33 -17.97 15.01
CA THR A 79 -8.18 -18.98 16.07
C THR A 79 -6.90 -19.76 15.84
N TYR A 80 -5.99 -19.74 16.80
CA TYR A 80 -4.74 -20.49 16.77
C TYR A 80 -4.91 -21.85 17.47
N PRO A 81 -4.98 -22.98 16.73
CA PRO A 81 -5.29 -24.30 17.28
C PRO A 81 -4.06 -25.03 17.84
N ARG A 82 -2.88 -24.39 17.84
CA ARG A 82 -1.61 -24.89 18.36
C ARG A 82 -0.90 -23.74 19.10
N PRO A 83 -0.21 -24.00 20.23
CA PRO A 83 0.68 -23.00 20.82
C PRO A 83 1.89 -22.79 19.90
N GLY A 84 2.34 -21.54 19.77
CA GLY A 84 3.47 -21.18 18.93
C GLY A 84 3.66 -19.66 18.86
N THR A 85 4.71 -19.25 18.14
CA THR A 85 4.95 -17.85 17.79
C THR A 85 4.54 -17.65 16.33
N TYR A 86 3.64 -16.72 16.08
CA TYR A 86 3.08 -16.43 14.76
C TYR A 86 3.40 -14.99 14.36
N THR A 87 3.93 -14.80 13.15
CA THR A 87 4.25 -13.46 12.62
C THR A 87 3.09 -12.97 11.77
N VAL A 88 2.18 -12.24 12.40
CA VAL A 88 1.02 -11.62 11.73
C VAL A 88 1.48 -10.43 10.89
N LYS A 89 0.92 -10.30 9.68
CA LYS A 89 1.15 -9.15 8.79
C LYS A 89 -0.18 -8.54 8.38
N LEU A 90 -0.17 -7.21 8.25
CA LEU A 90 -1.23 -6.43 7.64
C LEU A 90 -0.64 -5.70 6.43
N ALA A 91 -1.17 -5.97 5.24
CA ALA A 91 -0.92 -5.18 4.04
C ALA A 91 -2.10 -4.22 3.81
N VAL A 92 -1.79 -3.00 3.37
CA VAL A 92 -2.78 -1.92 3.19
C VAL A 92 -2.55 -1.25 1.84
N ALA A 93 -3.63 -0.98 1.12
CA ALA A 93 -3.64 -0.32 -0.20
C ALA A 93 -4.82 0.65 -0.34
#